data_AF-A0A966I886-F1
#
_entry.id   AF-A0A966I886-F1
#
_cell.length_a   1.000
_cell.length_b   1.000
_cell.length_c   1.000
_cell.angle_alpha   90.00
_cell.angle_beta   90.00
_cell.angle_gamma   90.00
#
_symmetry.space_group_name_H-M   'P 1'
#
loop_
_entity.id
_entity.type
_entity.pdbx_description
1 polymer ?
#
loop_
_entity_poly.entity_id
_entity_poly.type
_entity_poly.pdbx_seq_one_letter_code
_entity_poly.pdbx_strand_id
1 'polypeptide(L)'
;MYSTQEEWLQSKNKKIVLFGMSGLGKTHISTMLRQSGEWYHYSIDYRIGTRYMGEHIEDSYKEDAMKSPYLRELLLGDSIHISSNISFDNLTPLSNYLGKPGSKNKGGLSFEEYKKRQAQHHIAEVSALLDTPRFIDKSNRIYGYPNFICDTGGSICEVVNPEDPNDPILKTLSENTLMVWIQGSDHHTDE
;
A
#
# COMPACT_ATOMS: atom_id res chain seq x y z
N MET A 1 5.97 -0.86 -23.62
CA MET A 1 4.50 -0.69 -23.46
C MET A 1 4.04 0.44 -24.35
N TYR A 2 2.77 0.41 -24.77
CA TYR A 2 2.07 1.41 -25.59
C TYR A 2 2.99 2.47 -26.19
N SER A 3 3.53 2.20 -27.37
CA SER A 3 4.48 3.07 -28.03
C SER A 3 3.81 4.31 -28.63
N THR A 4 2.49 4.27 -28.84
CA THR A 4 1.70 5.41 -29.34
C THR A 4 0.37 5.58 -28.62
N GLN A 5 -0.25 6.74 -28.81
CA GLN A 5 -1.60 7.03 -28.33
C GLN A 5 -2.63 6.08 -28.94
N GLU A 6 -2.51 5.76 -30.23
CA GLU A 6 -3.43 4.85 -30.92
C GLU A 6 -3.38 3.45 -30.32
N GLU A 7 -2.17 2.94 -30.01
CA GLU A 7 -1.99 1.64 -29.36
C GLU A 7 -2.66 1.61 -27.98
N TRP A 8 -2.52 2.69 -27.20
CA TRP A 8 -3.22 2.83 -25.92
C TRP A 8 -4.75 2.83 -26.08
N LEU A 9 -5.27 3.66 -26.99
CA LEU A 9 -6.71 3.79 -27.21
C LEU A 9 -7.34 2.47 -27.66
N GLN A 10 -6.68 1.74 -28.56
CA GLN A 10 -7.15 0.46 -29.11
C GLN A 10 -6.91 -0.74 -28.19
N SER A 11 -6.05 -0.63 -27.16
CA SER A 11 -5.77 -1.72 -26.24
C SER A 11 -7.02 -2.15 -25.47
N LYS A 12 -7.33 -3.46 -25.52
CA LYS A 12 -8.41 -4.07 -24.73
C LYS A 12 -8.00 -4.40 -23.30
N ASN A 13 -6.70 -4.40 -23.01
CA ASN A 13 -6.15 -4.82 -21.72
C ASN A 13 -5.25 -3.73 -21.15
N LYS A 14 -5.86 -2.64 -20.68
CA LYS A 14 -5.15 -1.46 -20.18
C LYS A 14 -4.53 -1.74 -18.81
N LYS A 15 -3.29 -1.32 -18.61
CA LYS A 15 -2.52 -1.54 -17.37
C LYS A 15 -1.82 -0.25 -17.01
N ILE A 16 -2.19 0.34 -15.88
CA ILE A 16 -1.63 1.63 -15.44
C ILE A 16 -1.18 1.55 -13.99
N VAL A 17 -0.20 2.37 -13.65
CA VAL A 17 0.16 2.71 -12.28
C VAL A 17 -0.06 4.20 -12.09
N LEU A 18 -0.81 4.56 -11.05
CA LEU A 18 -0.98 5.95 -10.64
C LEU A 18 0.04 6.26 -9.56
N PHE A 19 0.84 7.30 -9.76
CA PHE A 19 1.79 7.79 -8.76
C PHE A 19 1.72 9.32 -8.62
N GLY A 20 2.13 9.81 -7.45
CA GLY A 20 2.02 11.22 -7.06
C GLY A 20 1.85 11.35 -5.54
N MET A 21 1.89 12.59 -5.04
CA MET A 21 1.79 12.86 -3.60
C MET A 21 0.47 12.36 -2.99
N SER A 22 0.45 12.19 -1.67
CA SER A 22 -0.78 11.93 -0.93
C SER A 22 -1.82 13.02 -1.20
N GLY A 23 -3.11 12.66 -1.19
CA GLY A 23 -4.21 13.62 -1.41
C GLY A 23 -4.53 13.97 -2.86
N LEU A 24 -3.71 13.62 -3.86
CA LEU A 24 -3.94 13.96 -5.28
C LEU A 24 -5.04 13.13 -5.99
N GLY A 25 -5.83 12.34 -5.26
CA GLY A 25 -6.97 11.61 -5.83
C GLY A 25 -6.65 10.28 -6.52
N LYS A 26 -5.45 9.70 -6.36
CA LYS A 26 -5.09 8.37 -6.90
C LYS A 26 -6.12 7.28 -6.55
N THR A 27 -6.46 7.17 -5.26
CA THR A 27 -7.45 6.20 -4.77
C THR A 27 -8.86 6.52 -5.24
N HIS A 28 -9.20 7.81 -5.42
CA HIS A 28 -10.49 8.21 -5.95
C HIS A 28 -10.68 7.73 -7.40
N ILE A 29 -9.70 7.98 -8.26
CA ILE A 29 -9.69 7.49 -9.66
C ILE A 29 -9.73 5.96 -9.68
N SER A 30 -8.92 5.31 -8.85
CA SER A 30 -8.86 3.85 -8.79
C SER A 30 -10.18 3.21 -8.36
N THR A 31 -10.86 3.83 -7.39
CA THR A 31 -12.19 3.41 -6.94
C THR A 31 -13.23 3.60 -8.03
N MET A 32 -13.23 4.74 -8.72
CA MET A 32 -14.13 5.01 -9.83
C MET A 32 -13.95 3.99 -10.97
N LEU A 33 -12.71 3.70 -11.36
CA LEU A 33 -12.41 2.69 -12.38
C LEU A 33 -12.86 1.30 -11.95
N ARG A 34 -12.61 0.91 -10.69
CA ARG A 34 -13.09 -0.36 -10.13
C ARG A 34 -14.62 -0.48 -10.21
N GLN A 35 -15.35 0.59 -9.93
CA GLN A 35 -16.82 0.61 -9.96
C GLN A 35 -17.40 0.38 -11.36
N SER A 36 -16.64 0.63 -12.44
CA SER A 36 -17.07 0.29 -13.80
C SER A 36 -17.22 -1.23 -14.04
N GLY A 37 -16.57 -2.06 -13.20
CA GLY A 37 -16.58 -3.51 -13.33
C GLY A 37 -15.51 -4.08 -14.26
N GLU A 38 -14.79 -3.26 -15.02
CA GLU A 38 -13.77 -3.72 -15.99
C GLU A 38 -12.33 -3.58 -15.49
N TRP A 39 -12.12 -2.97 -14.32
CA TRP A 39 -10.80 -2.69 -13.77
C TRP A 39 -10.55 -3.43 -12.46
N TYR A 40 -9.45 -4.17 -12.42
CA TYR A 40 -8.90 -4.70 -11.18
C TYR A 40 -8.09 -3.61 -10.48
N HIS A 41 -8.50 -3.26 -9.25
CA HIS A 41 -7.80 -2.28 -8.41
C HIS A 41 -6.84 -2.99 -7.45
N TYR A 42 -5.55 -2.77 -7.68
CA TYR A 42 -4.48 -3.18 -6.79
C TYR A 42 -4.02 -1.97 -5.96
N SER A 43 -4.40 -1.94 -4.69
CA SER A 43 -3.94 -0.92 -3.74
C SER A 43 -2.67 -1.38 -3.03
N ILE A 44 -1.61 -0.58 -3.14
CA ILE A 44 -0.32 -0.82 -2.47
C ILE A 44 -0.50 -0.76 -0.95
N ASP A 45 -1.18 0.25 -0.42
CA ASP A 45 -1.39 0.40 1.03
C ASP A 45 -2.18 -0.77 1.63
N TYR A 46 -3.23 -1.21 0.93
CA TYR A 46 -3.99 -2.39 1.33
C TYR A 46 -3.10 -3.65 1.33
N ARG A 47 -2.21 -3.78 0.34
CA ARG A 47 -1.26 -4.89 0.27
C ARG A 47 -0.22 -4.85 1.39
N ILE A 48 0.36 -3.68 1.68
CA ILE A 48 1.29 -3.47 2.78
C ILE A 48 0.65 -3.95 4.08
N GLY A 49 -0.53 -3.43 4.40
CA GLY A 49 -1.25 -3.77 5.62
C GLY A 49 -1.59 -5.26 5.73
N THR A 50 -2.19 -5.84 4.69
CA THR A 50 -2.71 -7.22 4.76
C THR A 50 -1.67 -8.31 4.56
N ARG A 51 -0.56 -8.04 3.86
CA ARG A 51 0.44 -9.07 3.54
C ARG A 51 1.73 -8.92 4.32
N TYR A 52 2.24 -7.71 4.43
CA TYR A 52 3.62 -7.47 4.86
C TYR A 52 3.70 -6.95 6.29
N MET A 53 2.69 -6.19 6.73
CA MET A 53 2.65 -5.58 8.07
C MET A 53 1.67 -6.26 9.01
N GLY A 54 0.80 -7.16 8.53
CA GLY A 54 -0.28 -7.78 9.33
C GLY A 54 0.23 -8.43 10.62
N GLU A 55 1.25 -9.28 10.54
CA GLU A 55 1.83 -9.93 11.72
C GLU A 55 2.46 -8.92 12.69
N HIS A 56 3.19 -7.92 12.17
CA HIS A 56 3.78 -6.86 12.99
C HIS A 56 2.72 -6.06 13.77
N ILE A 57 1.60 -5.74 13.11
CA ILE A 57 0.47 -5.04 13.72
C ILE A 57 -0.16 -5.92 14.79
N GLU A 58 -0.48 -7.18 14.47
CA GLU A 58 -1.15 -8.10 15.39
C GLU A 58 -0.28 -8.45 16.60
N ASP A 59 1.02 -8.63 16.41
CA ASP A 59 1.95 -8.87 17.51
C ASP A 59 2.04 -7.66 18.44
N SER A 60 1.97 -6.43 17.92
CA SER A 60 1.91 -5.24 18.78
C SER A 60 0.64 -5.20 19.65
N TYR A 61 -0.48 -5.70 19.13
CA TYR A 61 -1.73 -5.79 19.90
C TYR A 61 -1.64 -6.89 20.96
N LYS A 62 -1.04 -8.04 20.62
CA LYS A 62 -0.78 -9.13 21.57
C LYS A 62 0.16 -8.65 22.69
N GLU A 63 1.25 -7.98 22.36
CA GLU A 63 2.19 -7.42 23.35
C GLU A 63 1.48 -6.49 24.36
N ASP A 64 0.54 -5.66 23.89
CA ASP A 64 -0.23 -4.78 24.76
C ASP A 64 -1.28 -5.55 25.57
N ALA A 65 -2.04 -6.45 24.93
CA ALA A 65 -3.04 -7.29 25.60
C ALA A 65 -2.42 -8.16 26.71
N MET A 66 -1.20 -8.67 26.50
CA MET A 66 -0.48 -9.51 27.46
C MET A 66 -0.09 -8.78 28.77
N LYS A 67 -0.21 -7.43 28.82
CA LYS A 67 -0.04 -6.62 30.03
C LYS A 67 -1.27 -6.68 30.95
N SER A 68 -2.45 -7.01 30.41
CA SER A 68 -3.67 -7.23 31.18
C SER A 68 -3.71 -8.68 31.68
N PRO A 69 -3.76 -8.94 32.99
CA PRO A 69 -3.85 -10.32 33.51
C PRO A 69 -5.05 -11.09 32.94
N TYR A 70 -6.20 -10.43 32.80
CA TYR A 70 -7.42 -11.02 32.24
C TYR A 70 -7.26 -11.42 30.77
N LEU A 71 -6.77 -10.52 29.92
CA LEU A 71 -6.59 -10.82 28.49
C LEU A 71 -5.46 -11.83 28.27
N ARG A 72 -4.42 -11.81 29.11
CA ARG A 72 -3.32 -12.77 29.10
C ARG A 72 -3.83 -14.21 29.32
N GLU A 73 -4.66 -14.44 30.33
CA GLU A 73 -5.22 -15.77 30.58
C GLU A 73 -6.05 -16.26 29.39
N LEU A 74 -6.90 -15.39 28.81
CA LEU A 74 -7.69 -15.73 27.64
C LEU A 74 -6.85 -16.04 26.40
N LEU A 75 -5.76 -15.28 26.16
CA LEU A 75 -4.87 -15.52 25.02
C LEU A 75 -4.04 -16.80 25.17
N LEU A 76 -3.46 -17.03 26.36
CA LEU A 76 -2.66 -18.24 26.61
C LEU A 76 -3.51 -19.52 26.62
N GLY A 77 -4.77 -19.40 27.03
CA GLY A 77 -5.75 -20.49 27.00
C GLY A 77 -6.49 -20.66 25.66
N ASP A 78 -6.06 -19.98 24.59
CA ASP A 78 -6.67 -20.02 23.25
C ASP A 78 -8.20 -19.73 23.27
N SER A 79 -8.65 -18.93 24.23
CA SER A 79 -10.06 -18.57 24.40
C SER A 79 -10.46 -17.35 23.58
N ILE A 80 -9.47 -16.55 23.13
CA ILE A 80 -9.64 -15.43 22.22
C ILE A 80 -8.48 -15.39 21.21
N HIS A 81 -8.73 -14.84 20.02
CA HIS A 81 -7.68 -14.46 19.08
C HIS A 81 -7.68 -12.94 18.88
N ILE A 82 -6.52 -12.38 18.50
CA ILE A 82 -6.39 -10.96 18.14
C ILE A 82 -5.97 -10.88 16.68
N SER A 83 -6.75 -10.16 15.87
CA SER A 83 -6.46 -9.90 14.47
C SER A 83 -6.70 -8.44 14.11
N SER A 84 -5.99 -7.95 13.11
CA SER A 84 -6.21 -6.60 12.56
C SER A 84 -7.28 -6.61 11.47
N ASN A 85 -8.16 -5.61 11.47
CA ASN A 85 -9.20 -5.45 10.44
C ASN A 85 -8.79 -4.36 9.44
N ILE A 86 -7.98 -4.74 8.45
CA ILE A 86 -7.56 -3.86 7.36
C ILE A 86 -8.47 -4.09 6.15
N SER A 87 -9.03 -3.00 5.63
CA SER A 87 -9.82 -3.00 4.40
C SER A 87 -9.33 -1.90 3.45
N PHE A 88 -9.88 -1.84 2.24
CA PHE A 88 -9.60 -0.74 1.30
C PHE A 88 -9.92 0.63 1.91
N ASP A 89 -10.99 0.72 2.68
CA ASP A 89 -11.46 1.98 3.27
C ASP A 89 -10.96 2.19 4.71
N ASN A 90 -10.26 1.21 5.28
CA ASN A 90 -9.75 1.27 6.65
C ASN A 90 -8.31 0.79 6.76
N LEU A 91 -7.38 1.74 6.69
CA LEU A 91 -5.95 1.54 6.92
C LEU A 91 -5.53 1.91 8.35
N THR A 92 -6.48 2.21 9.24
CA THR A 92 -6.22 2.63 10.63
C THR A 92 -5.26 1.70 11.39
N PRO A 93 -5.34 0.35 11.27
CA PRO A 93 -4.39 -0.53 11.94
C PRO A 93 -2.93 -0.29 11.53
N LEU A 94 -2.70 -0.05 10.24
CA LEU A 94 -1.37 0.26 9.71
C LEU A 94 -0.87 1.61 10.25
N SER A 95 -1.66 2.66 10.14
CA SER A 95 -1.30 4.00 10.62
C SER A 95 -1.04 4.03 12.14
N ASN A 96 -1.84 3.31 12.93
CA ASN A 96 -1.65 3.18 14.38
C ASN A 96 -0.36 2.46 14.73
N TYR A 97 0.00 1.42 13.97
CA TYR A 97 1.26 0.72 14.16
C TYR A 97 2.44 1.63 13.85
N LEU A 98 2.46 2.30 12.69
CA LEU A 98 3.56 3.21 12.34
C LEU A 98 3.75 4.32 13.38
N GLY A 99 2.65 4.91 13.83
CA GLY A 99 2.64 5.90 14.91
C GLY A 99 3.47 7.15 14.58
N LYS A 100 3.79 7.92 15.62
CA LYS A 100 4.64 9.12 15.52
C LYS A 100 5.64 9.16 16.67
N PRO A 101 6.86 9.69 16.48
CA PRO A 101 7.79 9.88 17.58
C PRO A 101 7.21 10.90 18.58
N GLY A 102 7.33 10.64 19.88
CA GLY A 102 6.82 11.55 20.90
C GLY A 102 6.73 10.96 22.30
N SER A 103 6.00 11.66 23.18
CA SER A 103 5.80 11.23 24.56
C SER A 103 4.91 9.99 24.63
N LYS A 104 5.40 8.93 25.29
CA LYS A 104 4.63 7.69 25.52
C LYS A 104 3.29 7.95 26.21
N ASN A 105 3.25 8.91 27.15
CA ASN A 105 2.02 9.25 27.89
C ASN A 105 0.97 9.95 27.00
N LYS A 106 1.34 10.39 25.81
CA LYS A 106 0.45 10.97 24.79
C LYS A 106 0.31 10.06 23.56
N GLY A 107 0.68 8.79 23.67
CA GLY A 107 0.61 7.83 22.56
C GLY A 107 1.77 7.89 21.56
N GLY A 108 2.84 8.63 21.87
CA GLY A 108 4.04 8.71 21.03
C GLY A 108 5.00 7.53 21.22
N LEU A 109 5.75 7.21 20.16
CA LEU A 109 6.80 6.19 20.17
C LEU A 109 8.15 6.80 20.57
N SER A 110 9.04 5.96 21.12
CA SER A 110 10.46 6.34 21.15
C SER A 110 10.98 6.49 19.72
N PHE A 111 11.96 7.36 19.51
CA PHE A 111 12.51 7.55 18.17
C PHE A 111 13.11 6.26 17.59
N GLU A 112 13.67 5.40 18.44
CA GLU A 112 14.19 4.09 18.01
C GLU A 112 13.08 3.15 17.52
N GLU A 113 11.97 3.05 18.24
CA GLU A 113 10.84 2.21 17.82
C GLU A 113 10.19 2.75 16.56
N TYR A 114 10.05 4.08 16.46
CA TYR A 114 9.57 4.73 15.23
C TYR A 114 10.45 4.39 14.02
N LYS A 115 11.78 4.51 14.14
CA LYS A 115 12.71 4.15 13.05
C LYS A 115 12.58 2.68 12.64
N LYS A 116 12.46 1.78 13.61
CA LYS A 116 12.27 0.35 13.36
C LYS A 116 11.00 0.11 12.54
N ARG A 117 9.88 0.73 12.92
CA ARG A 117 8.59 0.59 12.22
C ARG A 117 8.62 1.20 10.83
N GLN A 118 9.28 2.35 10.65
CA GLN A 118 9.50 2.94 9.34
C GLN A 118 10.35 2.04 8.43
N ALA A 119 11.38 1.38 8.96
CA ALA A 119 12.20 0.44 8.18
C ALA A 119 11.39 -0.80 7.75
N GLN A 120 10.52 -1.32 8.61
CA GLN A 120 9.59 -2.42 8.25
C GLN A 120 8.63 -1.98 7.16
N HIS A 121 8.06 -0.77 7.28
CA HIS A 121 7.17 -0.20 6.27
C HIS A 121 7.86 -0.04 4.92
N HIS A 122 9.10 0.47 4.91
CA HIS A 122 9.88 0.63 3.69
C HIS A 122 10.05 -0.71 2.94
N ILE A 123 10.43 -1.78 3.66
CA ILE A 123 10.55 -3.12 3.07
C ILE A 123 9.20 -3.60 2.53
N ALA A 124 8.11 -3.37 3.27
CA ALA A 124 6.76 -3.74 2.87
C ALA A 124 6.30 -3.00 1.60
N GLU A 125 6.60 -1.71 1.50
CA GLU A 125 6.25 -0.87 0.35
C GLU A 125 7.00 -1.30 -0.91
N VAL A 126 8.32 -1.50 -0.81
CA VAL A 126 9.15 -2.06 -1.89
C VAL A 126 8.57 -3.40 -2.36
N SER A 127 8.26 -4.30 -1.43
CA SER A 127 7.74 -5.63 -1.75
C SER A 127 6.35 -5.58 -2.39
N ALA A 128 5.47 -4.69 -1.92
CA ALA A 128 4.13 -4.50 -2.48
C ALA A 128 4.19 -3.90 -3.90
N LEU A 129 5.12 -2.99 -4.18
CA LEU A 129 5.33 -2.46 -5.53
C LEU A 129 5.83 -3.55 -6.49
N LEU A 130 6.78 -4.37 -6.05
CA LEU A 130 7.33 -5.49 -6.83
C LEU A 130 6.32 -6.64 -7.04
N ASP A 131 5.27 -6.74 -6.23
CA ASP A 131 4.15 -7.67 -6.42
C ASP A 131 3.28 -7.33 -7.66
N THR A 132 3.42 -6.13 -8.24
CA THR A 132 2.56 -5.63 -9.33
C THR A 132 2.40 -6.60 -10.51
N PRO A 133 3.47 -7.17 -11.12
CA PRO A 133 3.32 -8.11 -12.25
C PRO A 133 2.52 -9.35 -11.88
N ARG A 134 2.69 -9.85 -10.64
CA ARG A 134 1.95 -10.99 -10.12
C ARG A 134 0.45 -10.70 -10.03
N PHE A 135 0.08 -9.49 -9.63
CA PHE A 135 -1.33 -9.08 -9.56
C PHE A 135 -1.94 -8.76 -10.92
N ILE A 136 -1.14 -8.32 -11.90
CA ILE A 136 -1.57 -8.22 -13.30
C ILE A 136 -1.91 -9.59 -13.88
N ASP A 137 -1.09 -10.62 -13.65
CA ASP A 137 -1.43 -11.99 -14.05
C ASP A 137 -2.71 -12.46 -13.34
N LYS A 138 -2.74 -12.28 -12.02
CA LYS A 138 -3.86 -12.73 -11.18
C LYS A 138 -5.19 -12.08 -11.57
N SER A 139 -5.19 -10.78 -11.88
CA SER A 139 -6.41 -10.03 -12.22
C SER A 139 -7.10 -10.62 -13.45
N ASN A 140 -6.33 -11.00 -14.46
CA ASN A 140 -6.87 -11.60 -15.67
C ASN A 140 -7.15 -13.10 -15.49
N ARG A 141 -6.15 -13.87 -15.06
CA ARG A 141 -6.22 -15.34 -15.02
C ARG A 141 -7.25 -15.88 -14.03
N ILE A 142 -7.40 -15.24 -12.87
CA ILE A 142 -8.33 -15.72 -11.82
C ILE A 142 -9.66 -15.00 -11.88
N TYR A 143 -9.64 -13.69 -12.08
CA TYR A 143 -10.82 -12.86 -11.92
C TYR A 143 -11.41 -12.35 -13.25
N GLY A 144 -10.72 -12.57 -14.38
CA GLY A 144 -11.21 -12.20 -15.70
C GLY A 144 -11.22 -10.70 -15.99
N TYR A 145 -10.55 -9.86 -15.17
CA TYR A 145 -10.51 -8.43 -15.44
C TYR A 145 -9.63 -8.12 -16.65
N PRO A 146 -10.14 -7.39 -17.65
CA PRO A 146 -9.34 -6.99 -18.81
C PRO A 146 -8.34 -5.89 -18.44
N ASN A 147 -8.73 -4.96 -17.56
CA ASN A 147 -7.92 -3.81 -17.20
C ASN A 147 -7.39 -3.90 -15.76
N PHE A 148 -6.27 -3.23 -15.52
CA PHE A 148 -5.55 -3.24 -14.26
C PHE A 148 -5.09 -1.83 -13.89
N ILE A 149 -5.31 -1.46 -12.64
CA ILE A 149 -4.79 -0.23 -12.05
C ILE A 149 -4.05 -0.53 -10.75
N CYS A 150 -2.78 -0.12 -10.70
CA CYS A 150 -1.98 -0.05 -9.48
C CYS A 150 -2.12 1.35 -8.86
N ASP A 151 -2.63 1.40 -7.65
CA ASP A 151 -2.82 2.60 -6.83
C ASP A 151 -1.69 2.64 -5.79
N THR A 152 -0.68 3.47 -6.03
CA THR A 152 0.50 3.55 -5.15
C THR A 152 0.22 4.39 -3.91
N GLY A 153 1.01 4.17 -2.86
CA GLY A 153 1.10 5.11 -1.75
C GLY A 153 1.58 6.50 -2.21
N GLY A 154 1.43 7.50 -1.33
CA GLY A 154 1.97 8.85 -1.55
C GLY A 154 3.50 8.92 -1.46
N SER A 155 4.12 7.89 -0.89
CA SER A 155 5.54 7.77 -0.56
C SER A 155 6.38 7.04 -1.60
N ILE A 156 5.84 6.72 -2.79
CA ILE A 156 6.61 6.01 -3.81
C ILE A 156 7.93 6.72 -4.16
N CYS A 157 7.95 8.05 -4.16
CA CYS A 157 9.16 8.85 -4.38
C CYS A 157 10.25 8.67 -3.29
N GLU A 158 9.87 8.16 -2.12
CA GLU A 158 10.78 7.90 -0.99
C GLU A 158 11.41 6.50 -1.06
N VAL A 159 10.87 5.61 -1.91
CA VAL A 159 11.32 4.21 -2.03
C VAL A 159 11.95 3.87 -3.38
N VAL A 160 11.93 4.80 -4.33
CA VAL A 160 12.59 4.66 -5.65
C VAL A 160 13.73 5.65 -5.80
N ASN A 161 14.72 5.30 -6.62
CA ASN A 161 15.76 6.23 -7.05
C ASN A 161 15.61 6.54 -8.55
N PRO A 162 15.05 7.70 -8.93
CA PRO A 162 14.84 8.05 -10.33
C PRO A 162 16.15 8.28 -11.12
N GLU A 163 17.25 8.55 -10.42
CA GLU A 163 18.58 8.73 -11.04
C GLU A 163 19.29 7.39 -11.30
N ASP A 164 18.79 6.28 -10.74
CA ASP A 164 19.30 4.95 -11.02
C ASP A 164 18.52 4.33 -12.20
N PRO A 165 19.13 4.18 -13.39
CA PRO A 165 18.47 3.57 -14.54
C PRO A 165 18.14 2.08 -14.33
N ASN A 166 18.68 1.46 -13.27
CA ASN A 166 18.42 0.08 -12.89
C ASN A 166 17.58 -0.04 -11.60
N ASP A 167 16.93 1.05 -11.16
CA ASP A 167 16.03 0.99 -10.02
C ASP A 167 15.00 -0.15 -10.23
N PRO A 168 14.96 -1.15 -9.32
CA PRO A 168 14.19 -2.36 -9.55
C PRO A 168 12.69 -2.09 -9.59
N ILE A 169 12.20 -1.08 -8.86
CA ILE A 169 10.78 -0.74 -8.80
C ILE A 169 10.39 -0.02 -10.10
N LEU A 170 11.11 1.04 -10.48
CA LEU A 170 10.81 1.80 -11.69
C LEU A 170 10.91 0.92 -12.93
N LYS A 171 11.93 0.05 -13.00
CA LYS A 171 12.06 -0.93 -14.07
C LYS A 171 10.87 -1.89 -14.10
N THR A 172 10.53 -2.50 -12.96
CA THR A 172 9.39 -3.45 -12.88
C THR A 172 8.08 -2.78 -13.27
N LEU A 173 7.81 -1.57 -12.77
CA LEU A 173 6.57 -0.85 -13.04
C LEU A 173 6.49 -0.41 -14.51
N SER A 174 7.55 0.16 -15.08
CA SER A 174 7.57 0.63 -16.47
C SER A 174 7.52 -0.49 -17.51
N GLU A 175 8.05 -1.68 -17.18
CA GLU A 175 7.94 -2.88 -18.03
C GLU A 175 6.51 -3.45 -18.04
N ASN A 176 5.72 -3.25 -16.96
CA ASN A 176 4.44 -3.93 -16.75
C ASN A 176 3.18 -3.03 -16.73
N THR A 177 3.33 -1.73 -16.47
CA THR A 177 2.28 -0.72 -16.51
C THR A 177 2.67 0.60 -17.20
N LEU A 178 1.69 1.31 -17.78
CA LEU A 178 1.90 2.70 -18.19
C LEU A 178 1.98 3.55 -16.90
N MET A 179 3.09 4.25 -16.74
CA MET A 179 3.29 5.13 -15.59
C MET A 179 2.55 6.45 -15.78
N VAL A 180 1.57 6.71 -14.92
CA VAL A 180 0.74 7.92 -14.96
C VAL A 180 0.99 8.74 -13.70
N TRP A 181 1.64 9.88 -13.89
CA TRP A 181 1.86 10.85 -12.82
C TRP A 181 0.62 11.73 -12.65
N ILE A 182 0.14 11.84 -11.42
CA ILE A 182 -0.82 12.89 -11.06
C ILE A 182 -0.03 14.07 -10.52
N GLN A 183 0.00 15.15 -11.30
CA GLN A 183 0.65 16.39 -10.92
C GLN A 183 -0.16 17.11 -9.84
N GLY A 184 0.49 17.49 -8.75
CA GLY A 184 -0.09 18.38 -7.75
C GLY A 184 -0.16 19.83 -8.26
N SER A 185 -1.15 20.58 -7.80
CA SER A 185 -1.23 22.03 -8.02
C SER A 185 -0.82 22.80 -6.75
N ASP A 186 -0.59 24.10 -6.88
CA ASP A 186 -0.26 25.00 -5.75
C ASP A 186 -1.32 25.01 -4.63
N HIS A 187 -2.54 24.56 -4.91
CA HIS A 187 -3.59 24.36 -3.90
C HIS A 187 -3.35 23.14 -2.98
N HIS A 188 -2.36 22.30 -3.28
CA HIS A 188 -2.01 21.09 -2.51
C HIS A 188 -0.73 21.23 -1.69
N THR A 189 -0.11 22.43 -1.67
CA THR A 189 1.13 22.71 -0.90
C THR A 189 0.91 23.37 0.46
N ASP A 190 -0.35 23.63 0.84
CA ASP A 190 -0.70 24.24 2.13
C ASP A 190 -1.03 23.15 3.19
N GLU A 191 0.00 22.45 3.69
CA GLU A 191 -0.06 21.73 4.99
C GLU A 191 1.27 21.86 5.76
#